data_AF-A0AAV0WIW0-F1
#
_entry.id   AF-A0AAV0WIW0-F1
#
_cell.length_a   1.000
_cell.length_b   1.000
_cell.length_c   1.000
_cell.angle_alpha   90.00
_cell.angle_beta   90.00
_cell.angle_gamma   90.00
#
_symmetry.space_group_name_H-M   'P 1'
#
loop_
_entity.id
_entity.type
_entity.pdbx_description
1 polymer ?
#
loop_
_entity_poly.entity_id
_entity_poly.type
_entity_poly.pdbx_seq_one_letter_code
_entity_poly.pdbx_strand_id
1 'polypeptide(L)'
;MATRIPQGFRYSKELKQLALTIYFFGPRAYQFLKNILQLPSTRTLRRVTEKIDIVPGLNYVIFESFNFKLNNFKDDAKYCVLYIKEMAIKTILFYNLSKDYIVRFNSSFDQKTYEPANYVLCFMLRGLNYNWKQPVAYYFIKNSCTGLQLQNTIFAVISKIQSISLNIRVLKTDQGSNFIEFAKKMNVSPQRPYFFVNKKKIFYVFNVPHLLKSTRNNFFKYHLTFANGITEKKHFVNFYKSDQGLNRLAPKLTDAHINPGPFQKMKVRYASQIFSATVAAGMRTCIEGGILSPTAETTVMFIDYMDKLFRVKNS
;
A
#
# COMPACT_ATOMS: atom_id res chain seq x y z
N MET A 1 62.71 -7.07 4.89
CA MET A 1 61.63 -7.27 5.89
C MET A 1 60.34 -7.59 5.14
N ALA A 2 59.81 -8.80 5.29
CA ALA A 2 58.54 -9.18 4.67
C ALA A 2 57.40 -8.40 5.33
N THR A 3 56.72 -7.53 4.58
CA THR A 3 55.54 -6.81 5.04
C THR A 3 54.43 -7.81 5.33
N ARG A 4 54.10 -8.01 6.62
CA ARG A 4 52.98 -8.87 7.04
C ARG A 4 51.70 -8.40 6.36
N ILE A 5 51.02 -9.33 5.68
CA ILE A 5 49.69 -9.09 5.12
C ILE A 5 48.76 -8.68 6.28
N PRO A 6 48.06 -7.54 6.18
CA PRO A 6 47.20 -7.07 7.24
C PRO A 6 46.09 -8.10 7.53
N GLN A 7 46.08 -8.65 8.75
CA GLN A 7 45.15 -9.71 9.17
C GLN A 7 43.75 -9.18 9.53
N GLY A 8 43.54 -7.86 9.53
CA GLY A 8 42.24 -7.26 9.78
C GLY A 8 42.23 -5.75 9.58
N PHE A 9 41.13 -5.24 9.03
CA PHE A 9 40.90 -3.81 8.81
C PHE A 9 39.87 -3.26 9.82
N ARG A 10 40.18 -2.11 10.43
CA ARG A 10 39.19 -1.32 11.19
C ARG A 10 38.48 -0.37 10.23
N TYR A 11 37.22 -0.68 9.93
CA TYR A 11 36.40 0.15 9.05
C TYR A 11 35.79 1.35 9.79
N SER A 12 35.81 2.52 9.17
CA SER A 12 35.14 3.73 9.65
C SER A 12 33.61 3.58 9.66
N LYS A 13 32.89 4.50 10.29
CA LYS A 13 31.41 4.46 10.34
C LYS A 13 30.82 4.72 8.95
N GLU A 14 31.41 5.66 8.22
CA GLU A 14 31.01 6.08 6.88
C GLU A 14 31.17 4.92 5.90
N LEU A 15 32.29 4.20 5.98
CA LEU A 15 32.54 3.04 5.13
C LEU A 15 31.61 1.86 5.46
N LYS A 16 31.29 1.65 6.75
CA LYS A 16 30.27 0.66 7.16
C LYS A 16 28.89 1.04 6.64
N GLN A 17 28.54 2.32 6.66
CA GLN A 17 27.27 2.81 6.14
C GLN A 17 27.20 2.63 4.62
N LEU A 18 28.25 3.01 3.88
CA LEU A 18 28.34 2.77 2.43
C LEU A 18 28.22 1.27 2.11
N ALA A 19 28.94 0.42 2.86
CA ALA A 19 28.89 -1.02 2.70
C ALA A 19 27.49 -1.59 2.96
N LEU A 20 26.78 -1.11 3.99
CA LEU A 20 25.38 -1.45 4.25
C LEU A 20 24.46 -1.00 3.11
N THR A 21 24.67 0.20 2.57
CA THR A 21 23.90 0.73 1.44
C THR A 21 24.07 -0.13 0.18
N ILE A 22 25.32 -0.48 -0.17
CA ILE A 22 25.60 -1.37 -1.31
C ILE A 22 24.96 -2.75 -1.07
N TYR A 23 25.10 -3.31 0.14
CA TYR A 23 24.51 -4.59 0.49
C TYR A 23 22.97 -4.57 0.41
N PHE A 24 22.34 -3.46 0.82
CA PHE A 24 20.90 -3.25 0.72
C PHE A 24 20.42 -3.20 -0.74
N PHE A 25 21.15 -2.51 -1.62
CA PHE A 25 20.82 -2.46 -3.05
C PHE A 25 21.03 -3.80 -3.77
N GLY A 26 22.00 -4.60 -3.33
CA GLY A 26 22.22 -5.90 -3.93
C GLY A 26 23.28 -6.74 -3.21
N PRO A 27 22.90 -7.82 -2.50
CA PRO A 27 23.86 -8.71 -1.85
C PRO A 27 24.86 -9.35 -2.81
N ARG A 28 24.45 -9.65 -4.06
CA ARG A 28 25.34 -10.23 -5.08
C ARG A 28 26.37 -9.21 -5.57
N ALA A 29 25.91 -7.99 -5.88
CA ALA A 29 26.80 -6.89 -6.25
C ALA A 29 27.77 -6.56 -5.12
N TYR A 30 27.30 -6.57 -3.88
CA TYR A 30 28.15 -6.42 -2.70
C TYR A 30 29.25 -7.48 -2.65
N GLN A 31 28.93 -8.77 -2.85
CA GLN A 31 29.95 -9.83 -2.80
C GLN A 31 31.01 -9.67 -3.89
N PHE A 32 30.61 -9.23 -5.09
CA PHE A 32 31.54 -8.91 -6.17
C PHE A 32 32.46 -7.72 -5.81
N LEU A 33 31.86 -6.62 -5.34
CA LEU A 33 32.59 -5.41 -4.99
C LEU A 33 33.42 -5.53 -3.71
N LYS A 34 33.10 -6.49 -2.83
CA LYS A 34 33.73 -6.63 -1.52
C LYS A 34 35.25 -6.79 -1.62
N ASN A 35 35.72 -7.63 -2.54
CA ASN A 35 37.16 -7.87 -2.68
C ASN A 35 37.86 -6.71 -3.42
N ILE A 36 37.17 -6.08 -4.36
CA ILE A 36 37.69 -4.96 -5.17
C ILE A 36 37.86 -3.70 -4.30
N LEU A 37 36.83 -3.37 -3.52
CA LEU A 37 36.78 -2.16 -2.69
C LEU A 37 37.16 -2.42 -1.23
N GLN A 38 37.67 -3.62 -0.93
CA GLN A 38 38.02 -4.07 0.43
C GLN A 38 36.92 -3.80 1.46
N LEU A 39 35.65 -4.12 1.13
CA LEU A 39 34.51 -3.83 2.01
C LEU A 39 34.43 -4.81 3.20
N PRO A 40 33.73 -4.42 4.29
CA PRO A 40 33.51 -5.29 5.44
C PRO A 40 32.96 -6.68 5.11
N SER A 41 33.17 -7.64 6.01
CA SER A 41 32.46 -8.92 5.89
C SER A 41 30.96 -8.75 6.13
N THR A 42 30.13 -9.65 5.57
CA THR A 42 28.69 -9.68 5.84
C THR A 42 28.38 -9.88 7.33
N ARG A 43 29.24 -10.62 8.06
CA ARG A 43 29.16 -10.75 9.53
C ARG A 43 29.35 -9.41 10.22
N THR A 44 30.29 -8.59 9.75
CA THR A 44 30.51 -7.23 10.26
C THR A 44 29.28 -6.37 10.01
N LEU A 45 28.68 -6.42 8.82
CA LEU A 45 27.44 -5.69 8.51
C LEU A 45 26.29 -6.11 9.44
N ARG A 46 26.09 -7.42 9.63
CA ARG A 46 25.06 -7.95 10.55
C ARG A 46 25.24 -7.43 11.97
N ARG A 47 26.48 -7.42 12.49
CA ARG A 47 26.80 -6.86 13.83
C ARG A 47 26.49 -5.37 13.94
N VAL A 48 26.62 -4.61 12.85
CA VAL A 48 26.24 -3.19 12.86
C VAL A 48 24.73 -3.04 13.00
N THR A 49 23.95 -3.85 12.27
CA THR A 49 22.49 -3.81 12.31
C THR A 49 21.87 -4.49 13.52
N GLU A 50 22.56 -5.43 14.15
CA GLU A 50 22.09 -6.20 15.32
C GLU A 50 21.74 -5.31 16.52
N LYS A 51 22.37 -4.13 16.61
CA LYS A 51 22.07 -3.12 17.63
C LYS A 51 20.71 -2.45 17.46
N ILE A 52 20.11 -2.54 16.28
CA ILE A 52 18.84 -1.89 15.97
C ILE A 52 17.73 -2.89 16.22
N ASP A 53 17.04 -2.73 17.36
CA ASP A 53 15.93 -3.61 17.71
C ASP A 53 14.60 -3.16 17.09
N ILE A 54 14.17 -3.89 16.07
CA ILE A 54 12.86 -3.70 15.44
C ILE A 54 11.89 -4.76 15.98
N VAL A 55 11.17 -4.39 17.04
CA VAL A 55 10.08 -5.19 17.64
C VAL A 55 8.70 -4.83 17.07
N PRO A 56 7.73 -5.78 17.09
CA PRO A 56 6.34 -5.48 16.76
C PRO A 56 5.73 -4.48 17.73
N GLY A 57 4.74 -3.75 17.26
CA GLY A 57 4.03 -2.69 17.96
C GLY A 57 4.60 -1.31 17.66
N LEU A 58 4.46 -0.41 18.64
CA LEU A 58 5.05 0.92 18.61
C LEU A 58 6.54 0.83 18.92
N ASN A 59 7.37 0.95 17.89
CA ASN A 59 8.81 0.82 18.06
C ASN A 59 9.47 2.15 18.43
N TYR A 60 9.96 2.27 19.66
CA TYR A 60 10.60 3.48 20.16
C TYR A 60 11.80 3.94 19.32
N VAL A 61 12.64 3.02 18.84
CA VAL A 61 13.80 3.34 17.98
C VAL A 61 13.37 4.03 16.68
N ILE A 62 12.26 3.57 16.08
CA ILE A 62 11.69 4.21 14.89
C ILE A 62 11.17 5.60 15.24
N PHE A 63 10.41 5.75 16.33
CA PHE A 63 9.84 7.05 16.71
C PHE A 63 10.91 8.07 17.13
N GLU A 64 11.96 7.65 17.84
CA GLU A 64 13.07 8.52 18.24
C GLU A 64 13.90 8.97 17.04
N SER A 65 14.32 8.02 16.19
CA SER A 65 15.06 8.35 14.97
C SER A 65 14.24 9.22 14.02
N PHE A 66 12.93 9.02 13.99
CA PHE A 66 12.05 9.86 13.19
C PHE A 66 11.86 11.23 13.82
N ASN A 67 11.69 11.34 15.14
CA ASN A 67 11.62 12.61 15.85
C ASN A 67 12.86 13.48 15.60
N PHE A 68 14.05 12.88 15.59
CA PHE A 68 15.28 13.58 15.23
C PHE A 68 15.24 14.16 13.81
N LYS A 69 14.65 13.43 12.84
CA LYS A 69 14.44 13.94 11.49
C LYS A 69 13.42 15.07 11.45
N LEU A 70 12.36 14.99 12.26
CA LEU A 70 11.32 16.01 12.34
C LEU A 70 11.81 17.35 12.87
N ASN A 71 12.87 17.39 13.66
CA ASN A 71 13.49 18.65 14.10
C ASN A 71 13.97 19.51 12.91
N ASN A 72 14.32 18.87 11.79
CA ASN A 72 14.72 19.54 10.56
C ASN A 72 13.55 19.77 9.59
N PHE A 73 12.33 19.39 9.96
CA PHE A 73 11.16 19.56 9.10
C PHE A 73 10.58 20.96 9.28
N LYS A 74 10.27 21.58 8.15
CA LYS A 74 9.36 22.73 8.12
C LYS A 74 7.98 22.33 8.64
N ASP A 75 7.21 23.27 9.18
CA ASP A 75 5.91 22.97 9.80
C ASP A 75 4.89 22.38 8.82
N ASP A 76 4.94 22.81 7.56
CA ASP A 76 4.14 22.26 6.46
C ASP A 76 4.50 20.80 6.13
N ALA A 77 5.74 20.36 6.39
CA ALA A 77 6.18 18.98 6.22
C ALA A 77 5.65 18.01 7.30
N LYS A 78 5.10 18.55 8.40
CA LYS A 78 4.51 17.76 9.50
C LYS A 78 3.09 17.27 9.19
N TYR A 79 2.46 17.73 8.11
CA TYR A 79 1.17 17.22 7.65
C TYR A 79 1.34 15.89 6.92
N CYS A 80 0.60 14.87 7.37
CA CYS A 80 0.77 13.51 6.85
C CYS A 80 -0.54 12.74 6.69
N VAL A 81 -0.44 11.68 5.88
CA VAL A 81 -1.44 10.62 5.72
C VAL A 81 -0.95 9.38 6.43
N LEU A 82 -1.81 8.76 7.23
CA LEU A 82 -1.57 7.45 7.81
C LEU A 82 -2.18 6.37 6.90
N TYR A 83 -1.34 5.48 6.39
CA TYR A 83 -1.76 4.29 5.67
C TYR A 83 -1.79 3.10 6.61
N ILE A 84 -2.88 2.35 6.57
CA ILE A 84 -3.00 1.07 7.26
C ILE A 84 -3.33 0.00 6.25
N LYS A 85 -2.59 -1.11 6.33
CA LYS A 85 -2.81 -2.27 5.48
C LYS A 85 -2.53 -3.56 6.23
N GLU A 86 -3.36 -4.55 5.95
CA GLU A 86 -3.15 -5.92 6.40
C GLU A 86 -2.44 -6.74 5.31
N MET A 87 -1.46 -7.54 5.70
CA MET A 87 -0.67 -8.39 4.80
C MET A 87 -0.62 -9.82 5.31
N ALA A 88 -1.06 -10.77 4.48
CA ALA A 88 -0.94 -12.19 4.79
C ALA A 88 0.53 -12.61 4.87
N ILE A 89 0.85 -13.42 5.88
CA ILE A 89 2.16 -14.02 6.10
C ILE A 89 2.02 -15.53 6.31
N LYS A 90 3.12 -16.26 6.13
CA LYS A 90 3.16 -17.68 6.48
C LYS A 90 2.99 -17.85 7.99
N THR A 91 2.06 -18.70 8.39
CA THR A 91 1.75 -19.06 9.78
C THR A 91 2.88 -19.91 10.37
N ILE A 92 3.95 -19.26 10.84
CA ILE A 92 5.15 -19.93 11.37
C ILE A 92 5.64 -19.15 12.58
N LEU A 93 5.91 -19.85 13.67
CA LEU A 93 6.60 -19.32 14.84
C LEU A 93 8.12 -19.40 14.63
N PHE A 94 8.85 -18.40 15.10
CA PHE A 94 10.30 -18.38 15.04
C PHE A 94 10.86 -18.06 16.42
N TYR A 95 11.78 -18.88 16.92
CA TYR A 95 12.47 -18.61 18.18
C TYR A 95 13.72 -17.79 17.92
N ASN A 96 13.77 -16.60 18.53
CA ASN A 96 14.93 -15.71 18.46
C ASN A 96 15.91 -16.05 19.59
N LEU A 97 16.92 -16.87 19.28
CA LEU A 97 17.94 -17.32 20.23
C LEU A 97 18.65 -16.16 20.96
N SER A 98 19.00 -15.09 20.24
CA SER A 98 19.77 -13.98 20.82
C SER A 98 18.98 -13.17 21.86
N LYS A 99 17.65 -13.23 21.83
CA LYS A 99 16.76 -12.44 22.69
C LYS A 99 15.83 -13.28 23.53
N ASP A 100 15.95 -14.60 23.43
CA ASP A 100 15.16 -15.59 24.16
C ASP A 100 13.65 -15.34 24.11
N TYR A 101 13.09 -15.18 22.91
CA TYR A 101 11.63 -15.12 22.74
C TYR A 101 11.15 -15.63 21.40
N ILE A 102 9.88 -16.07 21.37
CA ILE A 102 9.20 -16.52 20.16
C ILE A 102 8.53 -15.34 19.47
N VAL A 103 8.85 -15.15 18.20
CA VAL A 103 8.28 -14.14 17.29
C VAL A 103 7.04 -14.71 16.60
N ARG A 104 6.11 -13.82 16.22
CA ARG A 104 4.89 -14.09 15.42
C ARG A 104 3.74 -14.75 16.16
N PHE A 105 3.70 -14.61 17.48
CA PHE A 105 2.44 -14.73 18.19
C PHE A 105 1.51 -13.57 17.87
N ASN A 106 0.21 -13.83 17.95
CA ASN A 106 -0.84 -12.83 17.84
C ASN A 106 -0.66 -11.77 18.94
N SER A 107 -0.47 -10.53 18.53
CA SER A 107 -0.22 -9.39 19.41
C SER A 107 -0.81 -8.14 18.79
N SER A 108 -1.92 -7.67 19.35
CA SER A 108 -2.47 -6.33 19.13
C SER A 108 -1.88 -5.35 20.15
N PHE A 109 -2.42 -4.13 20.23
CA PHE A 109 -1.97 -3.16 21.23
C PHE A 109 -2.30 -3.59 22.67
N ASP A 110 -3.50 -4.12 22.92
CA ASP A 110 -3.97 -4.45 24.27
C ASP A 110 -3.90 -5.93 24.62
N GLN A 111 -3.68 -6.81 23.64
CA GLN A 111 -3.79 -8.25 23.85
C GLN A 111 -2.70 -9.02 23.13
N LYS A 112 -2.17 -10.03 23.82
CA LYS A 112 -1.25 -11.02 23.27
C LYS A 112 -1.81 -12.41 23.54
N THR A 113 -1.95 -13.21 22.49
CA THR A 113 -2.34 -14.63 22.59
C THR A 113 -1.26 -15.52 22.01
N TYR A 114 -1.16 -16.76 22.46
CA TYR A 114 -0.15 -17.73 22.00
C TYR A 114 -0.49 -18.36 20.65
N GLU A 115 -1.38 -17.74 19.87
CA GLU A 115 -1.77 -18.23 18.56
C GLU A 115 -0.79 -17.75 17.48
N PRO A 116 -0.38 -18.61 16.54
CA PRO A 116 0.46 -18.20 15.42
C PRO A 116 -0.27 -17.22 14.50
N ALA A 117 0.33 -16.03 14.30
CA ALA A 117 -0.19 -15.03 13.40
C ALA A 117 -0.09 -15.46 11.93
N ASN A 118 -1.13 -15.15 11.15
CA ASN A 118 -1.22 -15.35 9.71
C ASN A 118 -1.31 -14.01 8.95
N TYR A 119 -1.40 -12.89 9.66
CA TYR A 119 -1.39 -11.56 9.08
C TYR A 119 -0.47 -10.60 9.85
N VAL A 120 -0.08 -9.53 9.17
CA VAL A 120 0.61 -8.37 9.75
C VAL A 120 -0.18 -7.12 9.42
N LEU A 121 -0.57 -6.35 10.43
CA LEU A 121 -1.16 -5.02 10.27
C LEU A 121 -0.04 -3.99 10.31
N CYS A 122 0.19 -3.33 9.18
CA CYS A 122 1.27 -2.36 9.00
C CYS A 122 0.73 -0.93 9.00
N PHE A 123 1.45 -0.04 9.67
CA PHE A 123 1.18 1.39 9.74
C PHE A 123 2.32 2.15 9.09
N MET A 124 2.01 2.97 8.08
CA MET A 124 2.99 3.76 7.35
C MET A 124 2.52 5.20 7.21
N LEU A 125 3.38 6.13 7.59
CA LEU A 125 3.19 7.55 7.34
C LEU A 125 3.69 7.95 5.96
N ARG A 126 3.00 8.92 5.36
CA ARG A 126 3.44 9.62 4.16
C ARG A 126 3.22 11.11 4.33
N GLY A 127 4.19 11.93 3.96
CA GLY A 127 4.03 13.38 3.89
C GLY A 127 2.96 13.78 2.88
N LEU A 128 2.17 14.80 3.22
CA LEU A 128 1.20 15.41 2.29
C LEU A 128 1.88 16.39 1.34
N ASN A 129 2.64 17.33 1.90
CA ASN A 129 3.25 18.41 1.13
C ASN A 129 4.64 18.04 0.58
N TYR A 130 5.29 17.03 1.17
CA TYR A 130 6.64 16.59 0.82
C TYR A 130 6.70 15.09 0.61
N ASN A 131 7.57 14.66 -0.30
CA ASN A 131 7.74 13.26 -0.65
C ASN A 131 8.61 12.51 0.38
N TRP A 132 8.03 12.17 1.52
CA TRP A 132 8.64 11.27 2.50
C TRP A 132 7.65 10.19 2.93
N LYS A 133 8.18 9.04 3.33
CA LYS A 133 7.41 7.91 3.85
C LYS A 133 8.18 7.19 4.95
N GLN A 134 7.48 6.73 5.98
CA GLN A 134 8.09 6.04 7.12
C GLN A 134 7.12 4.99 7.67
N PRO A 135 7.44 3.69 7.63
CA PRO A 135 6.78 2.69 8.45
C PRO A 135 6.98 3.02 9.94
N VAL A 136 5.92 3.02 10.72
CA VAL A 136 5.96 3.45 12.14
C VAL A 136 5.59 2.35 13.12
N ALA A 137 4.75 1.42 12.72
CA ALA A 137 4.33 0.31 13.56
C ALA A 137 3.90 -0.88 12.71
N TYR A 138 4.01 -2.07 13.28
CA TYR A 138 3.42 -3.27 12.72
C TYR A 138 3.00 -4.24 13.82
N TYR A 139 1.90 -4.95 13.64
CA TYR A 139 1.35 -5.89 14.63
C TYR A 139 1.11 -7.24 13.97
N PHE A 140 1.46 -8.33 14.66
CA PHE A 140 1.19 -9.69 14.21
C PHE A 140 -0.21 -10.07 14.63
N ILE A 141 -1.05 -10.51 13.70
CA ILE A 141 -2.47 -10.76 13.95
C ILE A 141 -2.88 -12.13 13.47
N LYS A 142 -3.76 -12.78 14.25
CA LYS A 142 -4.51 -13.96 13.84
C LYS A 142 -5.82 -13.54 13.17
N ASN A 143 -6.06 -14.08 11.98
CA ASN A 143 -7.23 -13.91 11.11
C ASN A 143 -7.44 -12.49 10.60
N SER A 144 -7.95 -11.60 11.44
CA SER A 144 -8.04 -10.18 11.16
C SER A 144 -8.30 -9.45 12.47
N CYS A 145 -7.67 -8.30 12.65
CA CYS A 145 -7.89 -7.49 13.84
C CYS A 145 -9.22 -6.77 13.63
N THR A 146 -10.25 -7.15 14.40
CA THR A 146 -11.61 -6.63 14.26
C THR A 146 -12.07 -5.95 15.54
N GLY A 147 -13.16 -5.18 15.42
CA GLY A 147 -13.84 -4.56 16.53
C GLY A 147 -12.97 -3.63 17.39
N LEU A 148 -13.08 -3.81 18.72
CA LEU A 148 -12.47 -2.91 19.70
C LEU A 148 -10.93 -2.96 19.66
N GLN A 149 -10.36 -4.13 19.41
CA GLN A 149 -8.90 -4.31 19.33
C GLN A 149 -8.29 -3.48 18.20
N LEU A 150 -8.92 -3.48 17.02
CA LEU A 150 -8.46 -2.67 15.89
C LEU A 150 -8.55 -1.19 16.21
N GLN A 151 -9.67 -0.76 16.79
CA GLN A 151 -9.88 0.62 17.18
C GLN A 151 -8.81 1.10 18.16
N ASN A 152 -8.56 0.35 19.24
CA ASN A 152 -7.57 0.69 20.24
C ASN A 152 -6.16 0.72 19.64
N THR A 153 -5.82 -0.25 18.78
CA THR A 153 -4.52 -0.28 18.09
C THR A 153 -4.34 0.94 17.18
N ILE A 154 -5.36 1.29 16.39
CA ILE A 154 -5.31 2.49 15.52
C ILE A 154 -5.17 3.76 16.36
N PHE A 155 -5.93 3.88 17.45
CA PHE A 155 -5.91 5.06 18.30
C PHE A 155 -4.60 5.21 19.05
N ALA A 156 -4.03 4.12 19.57
CA ALA A 156 -2.71 4.13 20.20
C ALA A 156 -1.63 4.61 19.23
N VAL A 157 -1.65 4.12 17.99
CA VAL A 157 -0.72 4.55 16.94
C VAL A 157 -0.92 6.02 16.59
N ILE A 158 -2.16 6.47 16.38
CA ILE A 158 -2.46 7.88 16.10
C ILE A 158 -1.99 8.78 17.26
N SER A 159 -2.28 8.41 18.50
CA SER A 159 -1.87 9.17 19.70
C SER A 159 -0.35 9.27 19.81
N LYS A 160 0.38 8.17 19.56
CA LYS A 160 1.86 8.19 19.56
C LYS A 160 2.44 9.05 18.44
N ILE A 161 1.81 9.07 17.26
CA ILE A 161 2.24 9.93 16.15
C ILE A 161 1.96 11.41 16.49
N GLN A 162 0.82 11.71 17.11
CA GLN A 162 0.49 13.07 17.50
C GLN A 162 1.40 13.61 18.61
N SER A 163 1.93 12.74 19.48
CA SER A 163 2.85 13.16 20.55
C SER A 163 4.24 13.58 20.04
N ILE A 164 4.65 13.13 18.85
CA ILE A 164 5.87 13.60 18.16
C ILE A 164 5.59 14.79 17.22
N SER A 165 4.54 15.58 17.52
CA SER A 165 4.17 16.80 16.79
C SER A 165 3.80 16.61 15.31
N LEU A 166 3.39 15.41 14.90
CA LEU A 166 2.87 15.18 13.55
C LEU A 166 1.36 15.37 13.46
N ASN A 167 0.93 15.91 12.32
CA ASN A 167 -0.46 16.25 12.05
C ASN A 167 -1.04 15.30 11.00
N ILE A 168 -1.62 14.20 11.48
CA ILE A 168 -2.37 13.26 10.64
C ILE A 168 -3.66 13.95 10.19
N ARG A 169 -3.78 14.21 8.88
CA ARG A 169 -5.01 14.78 8.28
C ARG A 169 -5.92 13.73 7.69
N VAL A 170 -5.35 12.63 7.20
CA VAL A 170 -6.09 11.57 6.51
C VAL A 170 -5.63 10.20 7.01
N LEU A 171 -6.60 9.34 7.34
CA LEU A 171 -6.42 7.91 7.52
C LEU A 171 -6.87 7.19 6.25
N LYS A 172 -6.00 6.34 5.70
CA LYS A 172 -6.26 5.59 4.47
C LYS A 172 -6.11 4.09 4.69
N THR A 173 -7.18 3.35 4.39
CA THR A 173 -7.25 1.88 4.53
C THR A 173 -7.67 1.23 3.21
N ASP A 174 -7.60 -0.10 3.11
CA ASP A 174 -8.35 -0.81 2.09
C ASP A 174 -9.82 -1.05 2.53
N GLN A 175 -10.56 -1.83 1.74
CA GLN A 175 -11.98 -2.13 1.92
C GLN A 175 -12.22 -3.47 2.62
N GLY A 176 -11.25 -3.96 3.41
CA GLY A 176 -11.44 -5.13 4.27
C GLY A 176 -12.63 -4.98 5.21
N SER A 177 -13.29 -6.09 5.55
CA SER A 177 -14.47 -6.09 6.43
C SER A 177 -14.19 -5.45 7.78
N ASN A 178 -13.00 -5.69 8.33
CA ASN A 178 -12.49 -5.06 9.55
C ASN A 178 -12.43 -3.53 9.46
N PHE A 179 -11.92 -2.96 8.36
CA PHE A 179 -11.86 -1.52 8.16
C PHE A 179 -13.22 -0.89 7.86
N ILE A 180 -14.11 -1.64 7.19
CA ILE A 180 -15.51 -1.21 7.01
C ILE A 180 -16.22 -1.13 8.37
N GLU A 181 -16.04 -2.15 9.22
CA GLU A 181 -16.60 -2.17 10.57
C GLU A 181 -16.03 -1.01 11.42
N PHE A 182 -14.72 -0.77 11.35
CA PHE A 182 -14.08 0.37 12.01
C PHE A 182 -14.69 1.71 11.54
N ALA A 183 -14.82 1.92 10.23
CA ALA A 183 -15.42 3.14 9.69
C ALA A 183 -16.85 3.35 10.19
N LYS A 184 -17.66 2.28 10.25
CA LYS A 184 -19.02 2.32 10.82
C LYS A 184 -19.01 2.68 12.31
N LYS A 185 -18.16 2.04 13.11
CA LYS A 185 -18.01 2.35 14.55
C LYS A 185 -17.59 3.78 14.80
N MET A 186 -16.78 4.34 13.91
CA MET A 186 -16.36 5.74 13.96
C MET A 186 -17.39 6.73 13.38
N ASN A 187 -18.59 6.26 13.00
CA ASN A 187 -19.65 7.05 12.37
C ASN A 187 -19.19 7.80 11.11
N VAL A 188 -18.31 7.16 10.33
CA VAL A 188 -17.85 7.71 9.05
C VAL A 188 -18.92 7.47 7.99
N SER A 189 -19.37 8.53 7.33
CA SER A 189 -20.34 8.51 6.25
C SER A 189 -19.96 9.50 5.14
N PRO A 190 -20.64 9.50 3.98
CA PRO A 190 -20.41 10.53 2.95
C PRO A 190 -20.61 11.96 3.46
N GLN A 191 -21.57 12.19 4.35
CA GLN A 191 -21.86 13.50 4.97
C GLN A 191 -20.85 13.83 6.07
N ARG A 192 -20.32 12.80 6.75
CA ARG A 192 -19.32 12.92 7.81
C ARG A 192 -18.10 12.04 7.50
N PRO A 193 -17.23 12.41 6.53
CA PRO A 193 -16.11 11.58 6.10
C PRO A 193 -14.91 11.69 7.04
N TYR A 194 -15.14 11.80 8.35
CA TYR A 194 -14.11 12.06 9.35
C TYR A 194 -14.52 11.60 10.75
N PHE A 195 -13.51 11.41 11.59
CA PHE A 195 -13.64 11.13 13.02
C PHE A 195 -12.62 11.96 13.81
N PHE A 196 -12.64 11.86 15.14
CA PHE A 196 -11.73 12.60 16.01
C PHE A 196 -10.88 11.65 16.85
N VAL A 197 -9.61 12.02 17.02
CA VAL A 197 -8.69 11.41 18.00
C VAL A 197 -7.94 12.56 18.67
N ASN A 198 -7.96 12.61 20.01
CA ASN A 198 -7.37 13.70 20.81
C ASN A 198 -7.81 15.10 20.34
N LYS A 199 -9.12 15.27 20.10
CA LYS A 199 -9.73 16.51 19.58
C LYS A 199 -9.25 16.94 18.18
N LYS A 200 -8.38 16.18 17.52
CA LYS A 200 -7.95 16.44 16.13
C LYS A 200 -8.85 15.68 15.15
N LYS A 201 -9.37 16.42 14.16
CA LYS A 201 -10.17 15.86 13.06
C LYS A 201 -9.28 15.11 12.07
N ILE A 202 -9.66 13.87 11.75
CA ILE A 202 -8.97 13.01 10.78
C ILE A 202 -9.99 12.55 9.75
N PHE A 203 -9.73 12.86 8.48
CA PHE A 203 -10.55 12.39 7.37
C PHE A 203 -10.28 10.91 7.10
N TYR A 204 -11.32 10.14 6.79
CA TYR A 204 -11.21 8.71 6.50
C TYR A 204 -11.46 8.47 5.02
N VAL A 205 -10.52 7.82 4.34
CA VAL A 205 -10.59 7.60 2.89
C VAL A 205 -10.18 6.17 2.55
N PHE A 206 -10.99 5.49 1.74
CA PHE A 206 -10.61 4.17 1.23
C PHE A 206 -9.57 4.26 0.10
N ASN A 207 -8.82 3.18 -0.08
CA ASN A 207 -7.81 3.09 -1.11
C ASN A 207 -8.42 3.10 -2.53
N VAL A 208 -8.35 4.25 -3.20
CA VAL A 208 -8.95 4.51 -4.51
C VAL A 208 -8.57 3.47 -5.58
N PRO A 209 -7.30 3.10 -5.78
CA PRO A 209 -6.93 1.96 -6.62
C PRO A 209 -7.65 0.63 -6.32
N HIS A 210 -7.97 0.35 -5.05
CA HIS A 210 -8.72 -0.85 -4.68
C HIS A 210 -10.22 -0.70 -4.99
N LEU A 211 -10.78 0.50 -4.79
CA LEU A 211 -12.15 0.80 -5.20
C LEU A 211 -12.33 0.63 -6.70
N LEU A 212 -11.40 1.15 -7.52
CA LEU A 212 -11.45 1.00 -8.98
C LEU A 212 -11.48 -0.48 -9.41
N LYS A 213 -10.68 -1.32 -8.74
CA LYS A 213 -10.69 -2.77 -8.99
C LYS A 213 -12.02 -3.41 -8.61
N SER A 214 -12.62 -3.04 -7.48
CA SER A 214 -13.93 -3.53 -7.08
C SER A 214 -15.01 -3.09 -8.05
N THR A 215 -15.02 -1.82 -8.45
CA THR A 215 -15.95 -1.29 -9.46
C THR A 215 -15.81 -2.07 -10.77
N ARG A 216 -14.58 -2.35 -11.22
CA ARG A 216 -14.34 -3.20 -12.38
C ARG A 216 -14.93 -4.58 -12.18
N ASN A 217 -14.64 -5.23 -11.06
CA ASN A 217 -15.14 -6.59 -10.80
C ASN A 217 -16.67 -6.63 -10.79
N ASN A 218 -17.32 -5.62 -10.23
CA ASN A 218 -18.78 -5.48 -10.21
C ASN A 218 -19.33 -5.21 -11.62
N PHE A 219 -18.70 -4.34 -12.40
CA PHE A 219 -19.07 -4.07 -13.79
C PHE A 219 -19.09 -5.34 -14.67
N PHE A 220 -18.17 -6.29 -14.43
CA PHE A 220 -18.16 -7.56 -15.17
C PHE A 220 -19.09 -8.63 -14.62
N LYS A 221 -19.54 -8.51 -13.37
CA LYS A 221 -20.37 -9.51 -12.68
C LYS A 221 -21.84 -9.15 -12.66
N TYR A 222 -22.16 -7.85 -12.66
CA TYR A 222 -23.49 -7.32 -12.44
C TYR A 222 -23.81 -6.20 -13.43
N HIS A 223 -25.09 -5.89 -13.54
CA HIS A 223 -25.58 -4.70 -14.20
C HIS A 223 -25.55 -3.53 -13.21
N LEU A 224 -24.92 -2.42 -13.60
CA LEU A 224 -24.85 -1.21 -12.77
C LEU A 224 -25.85 -0.19 -13.32
N THR A 225 -26.63 0.41 -12.44
CA THR A 225 -27.51 1.53 -12.80
C THR A 225 -26.71 2.83 -12.76
N PHE A 226 -26.73 3.62 -13.85
CA PHE A 226 -26.00 4.89 -13.95
C PHE A 226 -26.77 5.88 -14.81
N ALA A 227 -26.98 7.11 -14.31
CA ALA A 227 -27.67 8.20 -15.02
C ALA A 227 -29.00 7.77 -15.70
N ASN A 228 -29.81 6.98 -14.98
CA ASN A 228 -31.09 6.39 -15.42
C ASN A 228 -31.00 5.27 -16.48
N GLY A 229 -29.80 4.89 -16.90
CA GLY A 229 -29.55 3.74 -17.75
C GLY A 229 -28.94 2.56 -16.99
N ILE A 230 -28.73 1.46 -17.71
CA ILE A 230 -28.07 0.26 -17.21
C ILE A 230 -26.79 0.00 -18.01
N THR A 231 -25.68 -0.26 -17.33
CA THR A 231 -24.45 -0.71 -17.98
C THR A 231 -24.56 -2.18 -18.34
N GLU A 232 -24.08 -2.55 -19.52
CA GLU A 232 -24.01 -3.96 -19.90
C GLU A 232 -22.62 -4.35 -20.40
N LYS A 233 -22.07 -5.41 -19.80
CA LYS A 233 -20.82 -6.04 -20.22
C LYS A 233 -20.81 -6.38 -21.72
N LYS A 234 -21.96 -6.75 -22.30
CA LYS A 234 -22.07 -7.13 -23.71
C LYS A 234 -21.56 -6.03 -24.64
N HIS A 235 -21.83 -4.76 -24.34
CA HIS A 235 -21.38 -3.62 -25.14
C HIS A 235 -19.85 -3.54 -25.17
N PHE A 236 -19.21 -3.73 -24.01
CA PHE A 236 -17.76 -3.73 -23.90
C PHE A 236 -17.12 -4.94 -24.60
N VAL A 237 -17.74 -6.12 -24.50
CA VAL A 237 -17.25 -7.33 -25.19
C VAL A 237 -17.40 -7.20 -26.70
N ASN A 238 -18.51 -6.65 -27.18
CA ASN A 238 -18.74 -6.42 -28.61
C ASN A 238 -17.75 -5.40 -29.16
N PHE A 239 -17.50 -4.31 -28.43
CA PHE A 239 -16.46 -3.34 -28.78
C PHE A 239 -15.09 -4.00 -28.91
N TYR A 240 -14.71 -4.79 -27.90
CA TYR A 240 -13.43 -5.48 -27.95
C TYR A 240 -13.33 -6.42 -29.16
N LYS A 241 -14.39 -7.17 -29.49
CA LYS A 241 -14.41 -8.08 -30.64
C LYS A 241 -14.35 -7.33 -31.99
N SER A 242 -15.02 -6.19 -32.10
CA SER A 242 -14.97 -5.37 -33.32
C SER A 242 -13.62 -4.67 -33.50
N ASP A 243 -12.93 -4.36 -32.39
CA ASP A 243 -11.65 -3.65 -32.37
C ASP A 243 -10.43 -4.59 -32.43
N GLN A 244 -10.45 -5.57 -33.33
CA GLN A 244 -9.36 -6.55 -33.53
C GLN A 244 -8.59 -6.36 -34.85
N GLY A 245 -8.82 -5.26 -35.57
CA GLY A 245 -8.10 -4.93 -36.80
C GLY A 245 -6.65 -4.48 -36.56
N LEU A 246 -5.95 -4.14 -37.65
CA LEU A 246 -4.57 -3.61 -37.60
C LEU A 246 -4.50 -2.29 -36.80
N ASN A 247 -5.45 -1.38 -37.04
CA ASN A 247 -5.53 -0.07 -36.40
C ASN A 247 -6.60 -0.07 -35.32
N ARG A 248 -6.23 -0.54 -34.13
CA ARG A 248 -7.14 -0.65 -32.99
C ARG A 248 -7.38 0.71 -32.32
N LEU A 249 -8.63 1.01 -31.99
CA LEU A 249 -9.07 2.17 -31.22
C LEU A 249 -8.65 2.06 -29.74
N ALA A 250 -8.60 0.83 -29.20
CA ALA A 250 -8.20 0.55 -27.82
C ALA A 250 -7.11 -0.53 -27.75
N PRO A 251 -5.88 -0.25 -28.24
CA PRO A 251 -4.81 -1.24 -28.40
C PRO A 251 -4.29 -1.81 -27.07
N LYS A 252 -4.52 -1.09 -25.95
CA LYS A 252 -4.15 -1.54 -24.61
C LYS A 252 -5.05 -2.67 -24.09
N LEU A 253 -6.26 -2.82 -24.65
CA LEU A 253 -7.16 -3.90 -24.28
C LEU A 253 -6.68 -5.23 -24.85
N THR A 254 -6.77 -6.26 -24.03
CA THR A 254 -6.38 -7.65 -24.32
C THR A 254 -7.38 -8.59 -23.66
N ASP A 255 -7.33 -9.88 -23.97
CA ASP A 255 -8.24 -10.88 -23.39
C ASP A 255 -8.21 -10.90 -21.86
N ALA A 256 -7.05 -10.59 -21.26
CA ALA A 256 -6.90 -10.47 -19.82
C ALA A 256 -7.74 -9.34 -19.18
N HIS A 257 -8.22 -8.38 -19.97
CA HIS A 257 -9.13 -7.32 -19.51
C HIS A 257 -10.59 -7.82 -19.47
N ILE A 258 -10.98 -8.65 -20.44
CA ILE A 258 -12.34 -9.19 -20.59
C ILE A 258 -12.55 -10.39 -19.67
N ASN A 259 -11.60 -11.31 -19.67
CA ASN A 259 -11.63 -12.58 -18.95
C ASN A 259 -10.41 -12.70 -18.02
N PRO A 260 -10.32 -11.85 -16.98
CA PRO A 260 -9.18 -11.87 -16.07
C PRO A 260 -9.17 -13.13 -15.20
N GLY A 261 -8.03 -13.82 -15.17
CA GLY A 261 -7.75 -14.86 -14.17
C GLY A 261 -7.62 -14.29 -12.74
N PRO A 262 -7.53 -15.14 -11.69
CA PRO A 262 -7.53 -14.69 -10.30
C PRO A 262 -6.47 -13.62 -9.97
N PHE A 263 -5.23 -13.81 -10.42
CA PHE A 263 -4.14 -12.85 -10.19
C PHE A 263 -4.29 -11.57 -11.02
N GLN A 264 -4.86 -11.68 -12.23
CA GLN A 264 -5.12 -10.52 -13.09
C GLN A 264 -6.23 -9.64 -12.50
N LYS A 265 -7.22 -10.22 -11.80
CA LYS A 265 -8.24 -9.45 -11.07
C LYS A 265 -7.64 -8.51 -10.01
N MET A 266 -6.45 -8.84 -9.49
CA MET A 266 -5.78 -8.04 -8.47
C MET A 266 -4.96 -6.85 -9.03
N LYS A 267 -4.65 -6.84 -10.34
CA LYS A 267 -3.84 -5.79 -10.96
C LYS A 267 -4.68 -4.56 -11.27
N VAL A 268 -4.32 -3.43 -10.67
CA VAL A 268 -5.01 -2.13 -10.85
C VAL A 268 -4.92 -1.66 -12.30
N ARG A 269 -3.79 -1.91 -12.97
CA ARG A 269 -3.55 -1.53 -14.37
C ARG A 269 -4.70 -1.93 -15.30
N TYR A 270 -5.21 -3.18 -15.18
CA TYR A 270 -6.29 -3.64 -16.04
C TYR A 270 -7.59 -2.88 -15.76
N ALA A 271 -7.89 -2.57 -14.50
CA ALA A 271 -9.06 -1.78 -14.14
C ALA A 271 -8.97 -0.34 -14.68
N SER A 272 -7.81 0.31 -14.55
CA SER A 272 -7.59 1.66 -15.10
C SER A 272 -7.58 1.70 -16.62
N GLN A 273 -7.19 0.62 -17.30
CA GLN A 273 -7.20 0.56 -18.77
C GLN A 273 -8.62 0.35 -19.31
N ILE A 274 -9.46 -0.41 -18.60
CA ILE A 274 -10.89 -0.59 -18.92
C ILE A 274 -11.64 0.72 -18.76
N PHE A 275 -11.47 1.37 -17.61
CA PHE A 275 -12.05 2.68 -17.31
C PHE A 275 -11.13 3.80 -17.79
N SER A 276 -10.91 3.89 -19.10
CA SER A 276 -10.07 4.93 -19.69
C SER A 276 -10.82 5.75 -20.72
N ALA A 277 -10.44 7.03 -20.84
CA ALA A 277 -10.99 7.94 -21.84
C ALA A 277 -10.82 7.41 -23.29
N THR A 278 -9.71 6.70 -23.58
CA THR A 278 -9.48 6.08 -24.89
C THR A 278 -10.53 5.01 -25.21
N VAL A 279 -10.89 4.19 -24.23
CA VAL A 279 -11.92 3.16 -24.42
C VAL A 279 -13.31 3.78 -24.58
N ALA A 280 -13.62 4.82 -23.79
CA ALA A 280 -14.87 5.56 -23.97
C ALA A 280 -14.96 6.20 -25.36
N ALA A 281 -13.90 6.85 -25.84
CA ALA A 281 -13.85 7.45 -27.18
C ALA A 281 -13.97 6.39 -28.29
N GLY A 282 -13.26 5.26 -28.16
CA GLY A 282 -13.32 4.16 -29.12
C GLY A 282 -14.73 3.56 -29.20
N MET A 283 -15.37 3.31 -28.05
CA MET A 283 -16.75 2.82 -28.03
C MET A 283 -17.73 3.83 -28.66
N ARG A 284 -17.59 5.13 -28.39
CA ARG A 284 -18.43 6.17 -29.00
C ARG A 284 -18.27 6.22 -30.51
N THR A 285 -17.03 6.13 -31.01
CA THR A 285 -16.74 6.06 -32.45
C THR A 285 -17.44 4.86 -33.10
N CYS A 286 -17.45 3.70 -32.44
CA CYS A 286 -18.16 2.52 -32.93
C CYS A 286 -19.70 2.67 -32.88
N ILE A 287 -20.26 3.45 -31.96
CA ILE A 287 -21.70 3.77 -31.95
C ILE A 287 -22.05 4.66 -33.14
N GLU A 288 -21.29 5.74 -33.35
CA GLU A 288 -21.49 6.67 -34.47
C GLU A 288 -21.30 5.97 -35.84
N GLY A 289 -20.35 5.04 -35.93
CA GLY A 289 -20.13 4.21 -37.12
C GLY A 289 -21.14 3.06 -37.30
N GLY A 290 -22.15 2.91 -36.44
CA GLY A 290 -23.16 1.86 -36.53
C GLY A 290 -22.70 0.44 -36.18
N ILE A 291 -21.47 0.27 -35.67
CA ILE A 291 -20.90 -1.02 -35.25
C ILE A 291 -21.46 -1.46 -33.89
N LEU A 292 -21.66 -0.50 -32.97
CA LEU A 292 -22.26 -0.73 -31.67
C LEU A 292 -23.66 -0.12 -31.59
N SER A 293 -24.56 -0.79 -30.86
CA SER A 293 -25.90 -0.27 -30.61
C SER A 293 -25.86 1.03 -29.80
N PRO A 294 -26.75 2.01 -30.06
CA PRO A 294 -26.89 3.22 -29.25
C PRO A 294 -27.16 2.96 -27.77
N THR A 295 -27.69 1.78 -27.43
CA THR A 295 -27.89 1.33 -26.04
C THR A 295 -26.56 1.27 -25.24
N ALA A 296 -25.42 1.18 -25.92
CA ALA A 296 -24.09 1.21 -25.32
C ALA A 296 -23.71 2.56 -24.69
N GLU A 297 -24.39 3.68 -25.02
CA GLU A 297 -23.99 5.02 -24.56
C GLU A 297 -23.93 5.12 -23.03
N THR A 298 -24.86 4.48 -22.30
CA THR A 298 -24.81 4.45 -20.83
C THR A 298 -23.49 3.84 -20.32
N THR A 299 -23.03 2.77 -20.99
CA THR A 299 -21.76 2.11 -20.63
C THR A 299 -20.57 3.02 -20.94
N VAL A 300 -20.61 3.75 -22.07
CA VAL A 300 -19.58 4.73 -22.45
C VAL A 300 -19.50 5.86 -21.44
N MET A 301 -20.64 6.45 -21.07
CA MET A 301 -20.73 7.52 -20.08
C MET A 301 -20.18 7.07 -18.72
N PHE A 302 -20.51 5.84 -18.29
CA PHE A 302 -19.98 5.27 -17.06
C PHE A 302 -18.44 5.13 -17.10
N ILE A 303 -17.89 4.59 -18.20
CA ILE A 303 -16.44 4.42 -18.37
C ILE A 303 -15.71 5.76 -18.33
N ASP A 304 -16.22 6.78 -19.04
CA ASP A 304 -15.65 8.12 -19.06
C ASP A 304 -15.73 8.82 -17.69
N TYR A 305 -16.88 8.69 -17.00
CA TYR A 305 -17.04 9.19 -15.64
C TYR A 305 -16.03 8.56 -14.68
N MET A 306 -15.82 7.24 -14.77
CA MET A 306 -14.85 6.53 -13.93
C MET A 306 -13.40 6.94 -14.21
N ASP A 307 -13.03 7.19 -15.48
CA ASP A 307 -11.69 7.72 -15.83
C ASP A 307 -11.47 9.10 -15.19
N LYS A 308 -12.41 10.03 -15.40
CA LYS A 308 -12.36 11.38 -14.82
C LYS A 308 -12.28 11.34 -13.30
N LEU A 309 -13.13 10.55 -12.65
CA LEU A 309 -13.14 10.39 -11.19
C LEU A 309 -11.81 9.82 -10.67
N PHE A 310 -11.26 8.81 -11.34
CA PHE A 310 -9.99 8.20 -10.92
C PHE A 310 -8.82 9.15 -11.09
N ARG A 311 -8.77 9.94 -12.18
CA ARG A 311 -7.74 10.96 -12.40
C ARG A 311 -7.72 12.01 -11.31
N VAL A 312 -8.89 12.55 -10.92
CA VAL A 312 -8.99 13.55 -9.84
C VAL A 312 -8.48 13.02 -8.50
N LYS A 313 -8.64 11.72 -8.24
CA LYS A 313 -8.24 11.09 -6.98
C LYS A 313 -6.85 10.46 -7.00
N ASN A 314 -6.16 10.53 -8.14
CA ASN A 314 -4.83 9.95 -8.36
C ASN A 314 -3.93 10.89 -9.20
N SER A 315 -4.17 12.21 -9.09
CA SER A 315 -3.40 13.28 -9.72
C SER A 315 -2.04 13.49 -9.07
#